data_AF-A0A966DUN6-F1
#
_entry.id   AF-A0A966DUN6-F1
#
_cell.length_a   1.000
_cell.length_b   1.000
_cell.length_c   1.000
_cell.angle_alpha   90.00
_cell.angle_beta   90.00
_cell.angle_gamma   90.00
#
_symmetry.space_group_name_H-M   'P 1'
#
loop_
_entity.id
_entity.type
_entity.pdbx_description
1 polymer ?
#
loop_
_entity_poly.entity_id
_entity_poly.type
_entity_poly.pdbx_seq_one_letter_code
_entity_poly.pdbx_strand_id
1 'polypeptide(L)'
;MKHLKAVNKKAQQLAEAAEQGQADEVVAMQTVVGCAATTDPGWEVDMFGTVAGLCQPMEADLYGCSDPCWWPAQVPDTMNTYPDWTKEADSAAKDWRNLDSVYPDEEE
;
A
#
# COMPACT_ATOMS: atom_id res chain seq x y z
N MET A 1 30.13 -7.85 -18.14
CA MET A 1 29.47 -7.22 -19.31
C MET A 1 30.46 -6.93 -20.45
N LYS A 2 31.25 -7.90 -20.94
CA LYS A 2 32.29 -7.62 -21.97
C LYS A 2 31.74 -7.38 -23.38
N HIS A 3 30.46 -7.68 -23.62
CA HIS A 3 29.84 -7.63 -24.95
C HIS A 3 28.54 -6.81 -25.00
N LEU A 4 28.17 -6.16 -23.89
CA LEU A 4 26.97 -5.32 -23.81
C LEU A 4 27.43 -3.88 -23.56
N LYS A 5 26.93 -2.94 -24.37
CA LYS A 5 27.25 -1.51 -24.25
C LYS A 5 26.04 -0.76 -23.69
N ALA A 6 26.27 0.03 -22.65
CA ALA A 6 25.23 0.90 -22.11
C ALA A 6 24.82 1.96 -23.16
N VAL A 7 23.52 2.05 -23.43
CA VAL A 7 22.97 2.94 -24.47
C VAL A 7 22.35 4.23 -23.92
N ASN A 8 22.03 4.28 -22.62
CA ASN A 8 21.45 5.45 -21.96
C ASN A 8 22.26 5.84 -20.71
N LYS A 9 22.06 7.07 -20.21
CA LYS A 9 22.79 7.62 -19.05
C LYS A 9 22.64 6.75 -17.80
N LYS A 10 21.45 6.23 -17.53
CA LYS A 10 21.18 5.36 -16.37
C LYS A 10 22.00 4.07 -16.43
N ALA A 11 22.06 3.43 -17.59
CA ALA A 11 22.82 2.20 -17.79
C ALA A 11 24.35 2.44 -17.71
N GLN A 12 24.82 3.62 -18.14
CA GLN A 12 26.23 4.01 -18.00
C GLN A 12 26.60 4.17 -16.53
N GLN A 13 25.78 4.89 -15.76
CA GLN A 13 25.95 5.07 -14.31
C GLN A 13 25.92 3.73 -13.56
N LEU A 14 25.03 2.81 -13.94
CA LEU A 14 24.96 1.48 -13.33
C LEU A 14 26.23 0.66 -13.61
N ALA A 15 26.78 0.75 -14.83
CA ALA A 15 28.02 0.07 -15.18
C ALA A 15 29.24 0.64 -14.43
N GLU A 16 29.33 1.96 -14.31
CA GLU A 16 30.38 2.64 -13.54
C GLU A 16 30.32 2.27 -12.05
N ALA A 17 29.12 2.27 -11.45
CA ALA A 17 28.93 1.85 -10.06
C ALA A 17 29.35 0.38 -9.84
N ALA A 18 29.01 -0.50 -10.78
CA ALA A 18 29.41 -1.90 -10.73
C ALA A 18 30.94 -2.09 -10.84
N GLU A 19 31.62 -1.32 -11.70
CA GLU A 19 33.09 -1.36 -11.82
C GLU A 19 33.80 -0.81 -10.58
N GLN A 20 33.20 0.18 -9.91
CA GLN A 20 33.73 0.79 -8.69
C GLN A 20 33.41 0.00 -7.41
N GLY A 21 32.72 -1.14 -7.53
CA GLY A 21 32.26 -1.91 -6.36
C GLY A 21 31.22 -1.18 -5.52
N GLN A 22 30.54 -0.19 -6.09
CA GLN A 22 29.48 0.62 -5.49
C GLN A 22 28.09 0.20 -5.96
N ALA A 23 27.97 -0.95 -6.64
CA ALA A 23 26.67 -1.48 -7.01
C ALA A 23 26.00 -2.07 -5.76
N ASP A 24 24.90 -1.46 -5.35
CA ASP A 24 24.03 -2.02 -4.33
C ASP A 24 23.40 -3.33 -4.84
N GLU A 25 23.21 -4.27 -3.91
CA GLU A 25 22.46 -5.48 -4.19
C GLU A 25 20.98 -5.12 -4.36
N VAL A 26 20.44 -5.37 -5.56
CA VAL A 26 19.01 -5.21 -5.81
C VAL A 26 18.29 -6.38 -5.15
N VAL A 27 17.76 -6.13 -3.95
CA VAL A 27 16.80 -7.02 -3.32
C VAL A 27 15.41 -6.75 -3.90
N ALA A 28 14.65 -7.81 -4.18
CA ALA A 28 13.26 -7.65 -4.59
C ALA A 28 12.49 -6.98 -3.45
N MET A 29 11.68 -5.98 -3.78
CA MET A 29 10.75 -5.40 -2.81
C MET A 29 9.85 -6.53 -2.33
N GLN A 30 9.93 -6.84 -1.02
CA GLN A 30 9.21 -7.97 -0.43
C GLN A 30 7.69 -7.70 -0.38
N THR A 31 7.29 -6.45 -0.55
CA THR A 31 5.90 -6.00 -0.54
C THR A 31 5.43 -5.65 -1.95
N VAL A 32 4.13 -5.83 -2.19
CA VAL A 32 3.50 -5.50 -3.47
C VAL A 32 3.30 -4.00 -3.57
N VAL A 33 3.67 -3.41 -4.70
CA VAL A 33 3.43 -1.98 -4.98
C VAL A 33 1.94 -1.69 -4.88
N GLY A 34 1.58 -0.70 -4.06
CA GLY A 34 0.19 -0.31 -3.80
C GLY A 34 -0.42 -0.87 -2.52
N CYS A 35 0.22 -1.87 -1.89
CA CYS A 35 -0.25 -2.45 -0.63
C CYS A 35 0.49 -1.89 0.58
N ALA A 36 -0.13 -2.03 1.76
CA ALA A 36 0.50 -1.68 3.02
C ALA A 36 1.67 -2.63 3.35
N ALA A 37 2.75 -2.06 3.90
CA ALA A 37 3.89 -2.82 4.43
C ALA A 37 3.86 -2.95 5.97
N THR A 38 2.99 -2.19 6.63
CA THR A 38 2.78 -2.22 8.09
C THR A 38 1.74 -3.27 8.42
N THR A 39 2.12 -4.38 9.04
CA THR A 39 1.26 -5.55 9.25
C THR A 39 0.79 -5.68 10.70
N ASP A 40 -0.21 -4.90 11.10
CA ASP A 40 -0.83 -4.91 12.44
C ASP A 40 -2.36 -5.12 12.41
N PRO A 41 -2.90 -6.26 11.95
CA PRO A 41 -2.21 -7.41 11.36
C PRO A 41 -1.87 -7.23 9.87
N GLY A 42 -2.41 -6.19 9.21
CA GLY A 42 -2.22 -5.85 7.79
C GLY A 42 -3.52 -5.42 7.13
N TRP A 43 -3.47 -4.93 5.90
CA TRP A 43 -4.67 -4.60 5.11
C TRP A 43 -4.91 -5.57 3.95
N GLU A 44 -3.96 -5.67 3.01
CA GLU A 44 -4.07 -6.61 1.89
C GLU A 44 -3.52 -8.01 2.22
N VAL A 45 -2.47 -8.08 3.04
CA VAL A 45 -1.77 -9.31 3.43
C VAL A 45 -1.35 -9.17 4.88
N ASP A 46 -1.47 -10.26 5.64
CA ASP A 46 -1.01 -10.32 7.02
C ASP A 46 0.52 -10.48 7.14
N MET A 47 1.05 -10.37 8.35
CA MET A 47 2.49 -10.56 8.61
C MET A 47 3.04 -11.95 8.23
N PHE A 48 2.17 -12.94 8.04
CA PHE A 48 2.55 -14.30 7.64
C PHE A 48 2.55 -14.48 6.12
N GLY A 49 2.25 -13.42 5.36
CA GLY A 49 2.15 -13.49 3.90
C GLY A 49 0.84 -14.14 3.42
N THR A 50 -0.19 -14.16 4.26
CA THR A 50 -1.50 -14.76 3.95
C THR A 50 -2.63 -13.74 4.18
N VAL A 51 -3.88 -14.21 4.19
CA VAL A 51 -5.05 -13.39 4.56
C VAL A 51 -5.74 -13.90 5.83
N ALA A 52 -5.23 -14.98 6.43
CA ALA A 52 -5.89 -15.66 7.54
C ALA A 52 -5.71 -14.93 8.87
N GLY A 53 -4.64 -14.15 9.02
CA GLY A 53 -4.37 -13.30 10.17
C GLY A 53 -5.05 -11.93 10.11
N LEU A 54 -5.64 -11.57 8.96
CA LEU A 54 -6.47 -10.37 8.82
C LEU A 54 -7.79 -10.55 9.56
N CYS A 55 -8.48 -9.46 9.86
CA CYS A 55 -9.80 -9.52 10.49
C CYS A 55 -10.85 -10.19 9.60
N GLN A 56 -11.75 -10.94 10.24
CA GLN A 56 -12.73 -11.79 9.57
C GLN A 56 -14.15 -11.45 10.06
N PRO A 57 -15.01 -10.85 9.21
CA PRO A 57 -14.70 -10.32 7.88
C PRO A 57 -13.90 -9.00 7.97
N MET A 58 -13.43 -8.48 6.84
CA MET A 58 -12.63 -7.24 6.81
C MET A 58 -13.37 -6.05 7.44
N GLU A 59 -14.70 -5.98 7.29
CA GLU A 59 -15.55 -4.93 7.87
C GLU A 59 -15.46 -4.86 9.42
N ALA A 60 -15.01 -5.92 10.08
CA ALA A 60 -14.80 -5.92 11.53
C ALA A 60 -13.60 -5.05 11.96
N ASP A 61 -12.69 -4.75 11.04
CA ASP A 61 -11.48 -3.94 11.28
C ASP A 61 -11.52 -2.57 10.60
N LEU A 62 -12.45 -2.39 9.67
CA LEU A 62 -12.52 -1.20 8.81
C LEU A 62 -12.47 0.11 9.60
N TYR A 63 -13.23 0.22 10.69
CA TYR A 63 -13.22 1.43 11.54
C TYR A 63 -12.07 1.44 12.54
N GLY A 64 -11.57 0.27 12.95
CA GLY A 64 -10.31 0.15 13.67
C GLY A 64 -9.10 0.65 12.87
N CYS A 65 -9.17 0.58 11.54
CA CYS A 65 -8.19 1.17 10.64
C CYS A 65 -8.47 2.65 10.33
N SER A 66 -9.73 3.00 10.01
CA SER A 66 -10.12 4.34 9.57
C SER A 66 -10.02 5.38 10.70
N ASP A 67 -10.54 5.08 11.88
CA ASP A 67 -10.61 6.01 13.02
C ASP A 67 -9.23 6.51 13.48
N PRO A 68 -8.19 5.66 13.58
CA PRO A 68 -6.86 6.10 13.97
C PRO A 68 -5.92 6.44 12.80
N CYS A 69 -6.39 6.50 11.55
CA CYS A 69 -5.55 6.64 10.35
C CYS A 69 -4.47 5.53 10.23
N TRP A 70 -4.81 4.26 10.44
CA TRP A 70 -3.78 3.20 10.54
C TRP A 70 -3.13 2.86 9.19
N TRP A 71 -3.93 2.73 8.13
CA TRP A 71 -3.45 2.53 6.74
C TRP A 71 -4.01 3.63 5.81
N PRO A 72 -3.61 4.90 5.96
CA PRO A 72 -4.26 6.04 5.30
C PRO A 72 -4.06 6.09 3.78
N ALA A 73 -3.12 5.31 3.24
CA ALA A 73 -2.96 5.17 1.79
C ALA A 73 -3.97 4.19 1.17
N GLN A 74 -4.56 3.30 1.98
CA GLN A 74 -5.49 2.27 1.55
C GLN A 74 -6.92 2.53 2.03
N VAL A 75 -7.07 3.04 3.25
CA VAL A 75 -8.34 3.25 3.95
C VAL A 75 -8.47 4.73 4.28
N PRO A 76 -9.58 5.40 3.87
CA PRO A 76 -9.82 6.79 4.21
C PRO A 76 -9.82 7.02 5.72
N ASP A 77 -9.12 8.04 6.19
CA ASP A 77 -9.00 8.33 7.61
C ASP A 77 -10.10 9.28 8.13
N THR A 78 -10.82 8.87 9.16
CA THR A 78 -11.86 9.71 9.81
C THR A 78 -11.30 10.60 10.92
N MET A 79 -10.04 10.41 11.35
CA MET A 79 -9.41 11.29 12.35
C MET A 79 -9.20 12.71 11.82
N ASN A 80 -8.87 12.86 10.53
CA ASN A 80 -8.40 14.13 9.99
C ASN A 80 -8.91 14.42 8.56
N THR A 81 -8.55 13.60 7.56
CA THR A 81 -8.75 13.96 6.15
C THR A 81 -10.19 13.76 5.68
N TYR A 82 -10.82 12.67 6.10
CA TYR A 82 -12.17 12.27 5.69
C TYR A 82 -13.08 12.01 6.90
N PRO A 83 -13.32 13.01 7.76
CA PRO A 83 -14.03 12.82 9.03
C PRO A 83 -15.49 12.35 8.90
N ASP A 84 -16.12 12.60 7.75
CA ASP A 84 -17.49 12.19 7.46
C ASP A 84 -17.57 10.91 6.59
N TRP A 85 -16.46 10.23 6.32
CA TRP A 85 -16.45 9.07 5.39
C TRP A 85 -17.41 7.94 5.78
N THR A 86 -17.61 7.72 7.08
CA THR A 86 -18.46 6.65 7.62
C THR A 86 -19.90 7.07 7.94
N LYS A 87 -20.28 8.32 7.64
CA LYS A 87 -21.52 8.95 8.10
C LYS A 87 -22.82 8.24 7.70
N GLU A 88 -22.83 7.59 6.54
CA GLU A 88 -24.00 6.81 6.07
C GLU A 88 -23.83 5.30 6.32
N ALA A 89 -22.82 4.91 7.10
CA ALA A 89 -22.42 3.52 7.30
C ALA A 89 -22.09 3.19 8.77
N ASP A 90 -22.84 3.68 9.75
CA ASP A 90 -22.58 3.42 11.19
C ASP A 90 -22.29 1.94 11.51
N SER A 91 -22.92 1.00 10.77
CA SER A 91 -22.62 -0.42 10.86
C SER A 91 -21.96 -0.93 9.57
N ALA A 92 -20.63 -1.03 9.54
CA ALA A 92 -19.89 -1.61 8.40
C ALA A 92 -20.44 -3.00 8.00
N ALA A 93 -20.82 -3.84 8.97
CA ALA A 93 -21.39 -5.17 8.71
C ALA A 93 -22.70 -5.15 7.88
N LYS A 94 -23.42 -4.04 7.84
CA LYS A 94 -24.70 -3.90 7.11
C LYS A 94 -24.62 -2.91 5.95
N ASP A 95 -23.93 -1.80 6.19
CA ASP A 95 -24.01 -0.59 5.39
C ASP A 95 -22.69 -0.33 4.64
N TRP A 96 -21.79 -1.31 4.53
CA TRP A 96 -20.50 -1.18 3.83
C TRP A 96 -20.61 -0.67 2.38
N ARG A 97 -21.77 -0.83 1.74
CA ARG A 97 -22.02 -0.34 0.37
C ARG A 97 -22.13 1.19 0.28
N ASN A 98 -22.31 1.88 1.40
CA ASN A 98 -22.38 3.33 1.46
C ASN A 98 -20.98 3.96 1.65
N LEU A 99 -19.92 3.15 1.70
CA LEU A 99 -18.54 3.60 1.79
C LEU A 99 -17.94 3.71 0.38
N ASP A 100 -17.54 4.90 -0.01
CA ASP A 100 -17.00 5.20 -1.33
C ASP A 100 -15.48 5.36 -1.36
N SER A 101 -14.91 5.22 -2.57
CA SER A 101 -13.54 5.63 -2.86
C SER A 101 -13.39 7.14 -2.70
N VAL A 102 -12.27 7.58 -2.14
CA VAL A 102 -11.96 9.01 -1.97
C VAL A 102 -11.05 9.57 -3.07
N TYR A 103 -10.52 8.71 -3.93
CA TYR A 103 -9.78 9.18 -5.10
C TYR A 103 -10.76 9.87 -6.06
N PRO A 104 -10.50 11.10 -6.51
CA PRO A 104 -11.41 11.80 -7.42
C PRO A 104 -11.52 11.02 -8.73
N ASP A 105 -12.75 10.75 -9.16
CA ASP A 105 -13.00 10.15 -10.47
C ASP A 105 -12.45 11.06 -11.59
N GLU A 106 -11.99 10.47 -12.68
CA GLU A 106 -11.41 11.19 -13.84
C GLU A 106 -12.43 12.08 -14.61
N GLU A 107 -13.64 12.28 -14.09
CA GLU A 107 -14.62 13.23 -14.62
C GLU A 107 -14.30 14.67 -14.15
N GLU A 108 -13.13 15.17 -14.55
CA GLU A 108 -12.79 16.60 -14.66
C GLU A 108 -12.24 16.95 -16.06
#